data_AF-A0A937WR93-F1
#
_entry.id   AF-A0A937WR93-F1
#
_cell.length_a   1.000
_cell.length_b   1.000
_cell.length_c   1.000
_cell.angle_alpha   90.00
_cell.angle_beta   90.00
_cell.angle_gamma   90.00
#
_symmetry.space_group_name_H-M   'P 1'
#
loop_
_entity.id
_entity.type
_entity.pdbx_description
1 polymer ?
#
loop_
_entity_poly.entity_id
_entity_poly.type
_entity_poly.pdbx_seq_one_letter_code
_entity_poly.pdbx_strand_id
1 'polypeptide(L)'
;ANKALYIGIAQAFSSNRLSNISYNIQSFVERNGFSIVREFVGHGIGTAMHEEPKIPNFGRPEQGPELKSGMVLAIEPMINEGVASVEILEDGWTAVTADRKLSAHFEHTVLVADTKPEVLTECQT
;
A
#
# COMPACT_ATOMS: atom_id res chain seq x y z
N ALA A 1 3.16 -9.89 3.93
CA ALA A 1 3.08 -8.88 2.86
C ALA A 1 2.01 -9.22 1.82
N ASN A 2 2.17 -10.26 0.99
CA ASN A 2 1.22 -10.56 -0.09
C ASN A 2 -0.28 -10.58 0.32
N LYS A 3 -0.66 -11.27 1.40
CA LYS A 3 -2.06 -11.26 1.88
C LYS A 3 -2.57 -9.86 2.26
N ALA A 4 -1.70 -9.02 2.83
CA ALA A 4 -2.06 -7.65 3.19
C ALA A 4 -2.31 -6.80 1.95
N LEU A 5 -1.49 -6.96 0.89
CA LEU A 5 -1.70 -6.33 -0.40
C LEU A 5 -3.10 -6.63 -0.94
N TYR A 6 -3.48 -7.91 -1.08
CA TYR A 6 -4.80 -8.27 -1.60
C TYR A 6 -5.97 -7.80 -0.73
N ILE A 7 -5.79 -7.72 0.59
CA ILE A 7 -6.79 -7.11 1.50
C ILE A 7 -6.98 -5.63 1.20
N GLY A 8 -5.89 -4.90 0.95
CA GLY A 8 -5.93 -3.51 0.52
C GLY A 8 -6.57 -3.34 -0.87
N ILE A 9 -6.15 -4.17 -1.84
CA ILE A 9 -6.71 -4.18 -3.20
C ILE A 9 -8.22 -4.36 -3.18
N ALA A 10 -8.76 -5.25 -2.33
CA ALA A 10 -10.20 -5.47 -2.22
C ALA A 10 -11.00 -4.21 -1.85
N GLN A 11 -10.35 -3.16 -1.33
CA GLN A 11 -10.97 -1.87 -1.01
C GLN A 11 -10.87 -0.85 -2.17
N ALA A 12 -10.18 -1.15 -3.26
CA ALA A 12 -9.95 -0.23 -4.37
C ALA A 12 -11.10 -0.21 -5.40
N PHE A 13 -12.32 0.09 -4.96
CA PHE A 13 -13.49 0.22 -5.83
C PHE A 13 -14.11 1.63 -5.73
N SER A 14 -14.87 2.02 -6.75
CA SER A 14 -15.47 3.35 -6.85
C SER A 14 -16.37 3.66 -5.65
N SER A 15 -16.42 4.93 -5.26
CA SER A 15 -17.17 5.44 -4.10
C SER A 15 -16.66 4.97 -2.74
N ASN A 16 -15.63 4.12 -2.68
CA ASN A 16 -14.92 3.85 -1.43
C ASN A 16 -13.96 5.00 -1.08
N ARG A 17 -13.50 5.05 0.17
CA ARG A 17 -12.49 6.03 0.62
C ARG A 17 -11.10 5.45 0.56
N LEU A 18 -10.12 6.22 0.08
CA LEU A 18 -8.72 5.79 -0.04
C LEU A 18 -8.17 5.19 1.26
N SER A 19 -8.43 5.84 2.40
CA SER A 19 -7.94 5.37 3.70
C SER A 19 -8.53 4.03 4.14
N ASN A 20 -9.58 3.52 3.50
CA ASN A 20 -10.07 2.16 3.76
C ASN A 20 -9.09 1.11 3.25
N ILE A 21 -8.35 1.38 2.16
CA ILE A 21 -7.20 0.57 1.74
C ILE A 21 -6.19 0.55 2.90
N SER A 22 -5.77 1.73 3.35
CA SER A 22 -4.78 1.93 4.42
C SER A 22 -5.14 1.23 5.72
N TYR A 23 -6.38 1.43 6.20
CA TYR A 23 -6.86 0.89 7.46
C TYR A 23 -6.94 -0.65 7.44
N ASN A 24 -7.40 -1.24 6.33
CA ASN A 24 -7.53 -2.69 6.22
C ASN A 24 -6.16 -3.38 6.12
N ILE A 25 -5.20 -2.78 5.41
CA ILE A 25 -3.80 -3.24 5.42
C ILE A 25 -3.26 -3.19 6.85
N GLN A 26 -3.29 -2.03 7.52
CA GLN A 26 -2.78 -1.89 8.89
C GLN A 26 -3.42 -2.85 9.88
N SER A 27 -4.75 -2.91 9.90
CA SER A 27 -5.48 -3.77 10.82
C SER A 27 -5.11 -5.25 10.65
N PHE A 28 -4.87 -5.69 9.42
CA PHE A 28 -4.42 -7.05 9.16
C PHE A 28 -2.98 -7.26 9.64
N VAL A 29 -2.06 -6.36 9.28
CA VAL A 29 -0.63 -6.51 9.59
C VAL A 29 -0.37 -6.48 11.09
N GLU A 30 -0.91 -5.49 11.80
CA GLU A 30 -0.70 -5.32 13.24
C GLU A 30 -1.33 -6.46 14.04
N ARG A 31 -2.49 -6.99 13.60
CA ARG A 31 -3.13 -8.16 14.23
C ARG A 31 -2.28 -9.43 14.12
N ASN A 32 -1.42 -9.53 13.10
CA ASN A 32 -0.52 -10.66 12.90
C ASN A 32 0.85 -10.45 13.56
N GLY A 33 1.01 -9.42 14.40
CA GLY A 33 2.24 -9.19 15.16
C GLY A 33 3.38 -8.52 14.37
N PHE A 34 3.06 -7.92 13.21
CA PHE A 34 4.01 -7.21 12.36
C PHE A 34 3.75 -5.70 12.40
N SER A 35 4.68 -4.91 11.87
CA SER A 35 4.51 -3.45 11.75
C SER A 35 4.58 -2.99 10.29
N ILE A 36 4.10 -1.76 10.05
CA ILE A 36 4.04 -1.15 8.72
C ILE A 36 4.98 0.04 8.66
N VAL A 37 5.79 0.09 7.61
CA VAL A 37 6.63 1.25 7.28
C VAL A 37 5.76 2.47 7.00
N ARG A 38 6.11 3.64 7.56
CA ARG A 38 5.28 4.85 7.47
C ARG A 38 5.89 5.95 6.61
N GLU A 39 7.17 5.80 6.29
CA GLU A 39 7.99 6.73 5.53
C GLU A 39 7.74 6.62 4.02
N PHE A 40 7.30 5.45 3.55
CA PHE A 40 6.95 5.17 2.16
C PHE A 40 5.49 4.75 2.03
N VAL A 41 4.89 5.12 0.90
CA VAL A 41 3.47 4.96 0.63
C VAL A 41 3.27 4.66 -0.84
N GLY A 42 2.14 4.03 -1.16
CA GLY A 42 1.71 3.91 -2.54
C GLY A 42 1.34 5.26 -3.15
N HIS A 43 1.01 5.23 -4.44
CA HIS A 43 0.79 6.43 -5.23
C HIS A 43 -0.21 6.20 -6.37
N GLY A 44 -0.74 7.29 -6.92
CA GLY A 44 -1.35 7.25 -8.25
C GLY A 44 -0.27 6.95 -9.29
N ILE A 45 -0.62 6.23 -10.35
CA ILE A 45 0.31 5.89 -11.43
C ILE A 45 -0.40 5.94 -12.77
N GLY A 46 0.27 6.45 -13.80
CA GLY A 46 -0.31 6.58 -15.13
C GLY A 46 0.68 7.16 -16.13
N THR A 47 0.51 8.44 -16.46
CA THR A 47 1.41 9.13 -17.41
C THR A 47 2.74 9.50 -16.79
N ALA A 48 2.78 9.69 -15.47
CA ALA A 48 3.98 9.83 -14.67
C ALA A 48 4.14 8.63 -13.72
N MET A 49 5.40 8.40 -13.31
CA MET A 49 5.77 7.31 -12.42
C MET A 49 5.08 7.43 -11.06
N HIS A 50 5.05 8.64 -10.49
CA HIS A 50 4.38 8.93 -9.22
C HIS A 50 3.42 10.11 -9.42
N GLU A 51 2.14 9.89 -9.16
CA GLU A 51 1.06 10.87 -9.20
C GLU A 51 0.28 10.86 -7.88
N GLU A 52 -0.55 11.88 -7.63
CA GLU A 52 -1.54 11.81 -6.56
C GLU A 52 -2.65 10.79 -6.91
N PRO A 53 -3.32 10.18 -5.92
CA PRO A 53 -3.14 10.41 -4.50
C PRO A 53 -2.00 9.57 -3.90
N LYS A 54 -1.39 10.07 -2.83
CA LYS A 54 -0.61 9.22 -1.92
C LYS A 54 -1.51 8.20 -1.21
N ILE A 55 -1.03 6.97 -1.09
CA ILE A 55 -1.79 5.84 -0.53
C ILE A 55 -1.00 5.25 0.66
N PRO A 56 -1.16 5.82 1.87
CA PRO A 56 -0.57 5.24 3.05
C PRO A 56 -1.02 3.80 3.26
N ASN A 57 -0.15 2.96 3.81
CA ASN A 57 -0.51 1.59 4.22
C ASN A 57 -1.06 1.55 5.66
N PHE A 58 -1.36 2.72 6.24
CA PHE A 58 -1.79 2.91 7.63
C PHE A 58 -2.74 4.11 7.74
N GLY A 59 -3.59 4.11 8.77
CA GLY A 59 -4.49 5.22 9.05
C GLY A 59 -5.83 4.78 9.61
N ARG A 60 -6.69 5.77 9.88
CA ARG A 60 -8.09 5.56 10.26
C ARG A 60 -8.94 5.44 8.99
N PRO A 61 -10.02 4.64 9.00
CA PRO A 61 -10.89 4.46 7.85
C PRO A 61 -11.75 5.72 7.59
N GLU A 62 -12.42 5.75 6.44
CA GLU A 62 -13.40 6.77 6.03
C GLU A 62 -12.86 8.21 5.90
N GLN A 63 -11.56 8.34 5.63
CA GLN A 63 -10.84 9.59 5.38
C GLN A 63 -10.28 9.69 3.96
N GLY A 64 -9.93 10.92 3.56
CA GLY A 64 -9.25 11.19 2.31
C GLY A 64 -10.18 11.19 1.08
N PRO A 65 -9.59 11.19 -0.12
CA PRO A 65 -10.36 11.27 -1.35
C PRO A 65 -11.24 10.03 -1.53
N GLU A 66 -12.36 10.24 -2.20
CA GLU A 66 -13.18 9.17 -2.73
C GLU A 66 -12.49 8.59 -3.96
N LEU A 67 -12.42 7.26 -4.03
CA LEU A 67 -11.90 6.54 -5.18
C LEU A 67 -12.92 6.62 -6.32
N LYS A 68 -12.43 6.86 -7.53
CA LYS A 68 -13.27 6.95 -8.73
C LYS A 68 -12.82 5.90 -9.73
N SER A 69 -13.81 5.30 -10.38
CA SER A 69 -13.59 4.41 -11.52
C SER A 69 -12.64 5.05 -12.55
N GLY A 70 -11.66 4.28 -13.03
CA GLY A 70 -10.62 4.75 -13.93
C GLY A 70 -9.34 5.26 -13.26
N MET A 71 -9.33 5.47 -11.93
CA MET A 71 -8.09 5.73 -11.20
C MET A 71 -7.19 4.49 -11.24
N VAL A 72 -5.88 4.71 -11.38
CA VAL A 72 -4.89 3.63 -11.32
C VAL A 72 -3.91 3.92 -10.19
N LEU A 73 -3.74 2.93 -9.33
CA LEU A 73 -3.07 3.05 -8.04
C LEU A 73 -1.97 1.99 -7.90
N ALA A 74 -0.78 2.38 -7.46
CA ALA A 74 0.22 1.47 -6.92
C ALA A 74 -0.11 1.23 -5.44
N ILE A 75 -0.52 0.00 -5.11
CA ILE A 75 -0.74 -0.42 -3.72
C ILE A 75 0.45 -1.29 -3.33
N GLU A 76 1.22 -0.84 -2.34
CA GLU A 76 2.59 -1.32 -2.08
C GLU A 76 2.93 -1.42 -0.58
N PRO A 77 2.31 -2.35 0.17
CA PRO A 77 2.58 -2.49 1.59
C PRO A 77 3.98 -3.04 1.88
N MET A 78 4.76 -2.24 2.59
CA MET A 78 6.06 -2.60 3.18
C MET A 78 5.87 -2.94 4.66
N ILE A 79 6.19 -4.18 5.02
CA ILE A 79 5.89 -4.75 6.34
C ILE A 79 7.18 -5.21 7.00
N ASN A 80 7.38 -4.79 8.25
CA ASN A 80 8.53 -5.19 9.05
C ASN A 80 8.16 -6.25 10.07
N GLU A 81 9.11 -7.13 10.38
CA GLU A 81 9.00 -8.11 11.46
C GLU A 81 8.98 -7.45 12.85
N GLY A 82 9.73 -6.36 13.02
CA GLY A 82 9.85 -5.65 14.29
C GLY A 82 9.29 -4.24 14.25
N VAL A 83 10.13 -3.23 14.42
CA VAL A 83 9.68 -1.82 14.49
C VAL A 83 9.26 -1.26 13.12
N ALA A 84 8.34 -0.30 13.13
CA ALA A 84 7.84 0.34 11.91
C ALA A 84 8.88 1.23 11.22
N SER A 85 9.77 1.85 12.01
CA SER A 85 10.73 2.85 11.54
C SER A 85 11.82 2.24 10.66
N VAL A 86 12.22 3.01 9.65
CA VAL A 86 13.34 2.70 8.76
C VAL A 86 14.44 3.75 8.85
N GLU A 87 15.64 3.38 8.43
CA GLU A 87 16.79 4.26 8.25
C GLU A 87 17.19 4.24 6.77
N ILE A 88 17.58 5.39 6.23
CA ILE A 88 18.20 5.48 4.91
C ILE A 88 19.71 5.40 5.10
N LEU A 89 20.37 4.49 4.38
CA LEU A 89 21.82 4.35 4.42
C LEU A 89 22.55 5.53 3.78
N GLU A 90 23.88 5.55 3.93
CA GLU A 90 24.75 6.62 3.40
C GLU A 90 24.69 6.77 1.87
N ASP A 91 24.21 5.75 1.15
CA ASP A 91 23.98 5.84 -0.30
C ASP A 91 22.78 6.74 -0.67
N GLY A 92 21.97 7.15 0.31
CA GLY A 92 20.80 8.02 0.13
C GLY A 92 19.56 7.30 -0.40
N TRP A 93 19.59 5.97 -0.56
CA TRP A 93 18.53 5.20 -1.21
C TRP A 93 18.12 3.95 -0.44
N THR A 94 19.08 3.17 0.04
CA THR A 94 18.79 1.88 0.65
C THR A 94 18.09 2.11 1.99
N ALA A 95 16.81 1.73 2.04
CA ALA A 95 16.04 1.73 3.27
C ALA A 95 16.21 0.40 4.00
N VAL A 96 16.52 0.47 5.29
CA VAL A 96 16.68 -0.68 6.18
C VAL A 96 15.81 -0.50 7.42
N THR A 97 15.33 -1.58 8.00
CA THR A 97 14.60 -1.54 9.28
C THR A 97 15.52 -1.02 10.38
N ALA A 98 15.03 -0.13 11.24
CA ALA A 98 15.85 0.46 12.31
C ALA A 98 16.37 -0.59 13.30
N ASP A 99 15.64 -1.69 13.49
CA ASP A 99 16.05 -2.84 14.31
C ASP A 99 16.75 -3.97 13.53
N ARG A 100 17.00 -3.76 12.23
CA ARG A 100 17.69 -4.69 11.32
C ARG A 100 17.01 -6.06 11.17
N LYS A 101 15.75 -6.20 11.58
CA LYS A 101 14.93 -7.39 11.31
C LYS A 101 14.42 -7.44 9.89
N LEU A 102 13.80 -8.57 9.52
CA LEU A 102 13.29 -8.79 8.17
C LEU A 102 12.20 -7.78 7.80
N SER A 103 12.17 -7.43 6.51
CA SER A 103 11.09 -6.68 5.88
C SER A 103 10.63 -7.41 4.61
N ALA A 104 9.36 -7.27 4.27
CA ALA A 104 8.79 -7.82 3.05
C ALA A 104 7.90 -6.77 2.37
N HIS A 105 8.06 -6.67 1.06
CA HIS A 105 7.33 -5.73 0.21
C HIS A 105 6.69 -6.49 -0.96
N PHE A 106 5.44 -6.15 -1.28
CA PHE A 106 4.73 -6.58 -2.48
C PHE A 106 3.97 -5.39 -3.03
N GLU A 107 3.85 -5.32 -4.36
CA GLU A 107 3.18 -4.23 -5.05
C GLU A 107 2.34 -4.76 -6.20
N HIS A 108 1.18 -4.11 -6.42
CA HIS A 108 0.47 -4.21 -7.68
C HIS A 108 0.00 -2.84 -8.15
N THR A 109 -0.01 -2.67 -9.48
CA THR A 109 -0.76 -1.60 -10.14
C THR A 109 -2.20 -2.05 -10.31
N VAL A 110 -3.13 -1.25 -9.81
CA VAL A 110 -4.54 -1.61 -9.66
C VAL A 110 -5.42 -0.55 -10.29
N LEU A 111 -6.29 -0.96 -11.19
CA LEU A 111 -7.36 -0.14 -11.72
C LEU A 111 -8.55 -0.17 -10.76
N VAL A 112 -8.95 1.00 -10.28
CA VAL A 112 -10.22 1.20 -9.58
C VAL A 112 -11.35 1.06 -10.58
N ALA A 113 -12.30 0.18 -10.30
CA ALA A 113 -13.50 -0.02 -11.10
C ALA A 113 -14.76 0.13 -10.25
N ASP A 114 -15.93 0.12 -10.89
CA ASP A 114 -17.22 0.37 -10.23
C ASP A 114 -17.57 -0.66 -9.15
N THR A 115 -17.14 -1.91 -9.33
CA THR A 115 -17.51 -3.02 -8.43
C THR A 115 -16.30 -3.75 -7.88
N LYS A 116 -15.43 -4.27 -8.75
CA LYS A 116 -14.25 -5.04 -8.37
C LYS A 116 -13.00 -4.44 -9.00
N PRO A 117 -11.94 -4.14 -8.22
CA PRO A 117 -10.68 -3.69 -8.77
C PRO A 117 -10.05 -4.72 -9.70
N GLU A 118 -9.31 -4.24 -10.69
CA GLU A 118 -8.54 -5.07 -11.62
C GLU A 118 -7.05 -4.92 -11.33
N VAL A 119 -6.35 -6.04 -11.21
CA VAL A 119 -4.90 -6.07 -11.00
C VAL A 119 -4.20 -6.11 -12.36
N LEU A 120 -3.52 -5.02 -12.72
CA LEU A 120 -2.93 -4.86 -14.05
C LEU A 120 -1.56 -5.55 -14.18
N THR A 121 -0.92 -5.86 -13.05
CA THR A 121 0.42 -6.47 -13.02
C THR A 121 0.42 -7.90 -12.46
N GLU A 122 -0.72 -8.59 -12.53
CA GLU A 122 -0.80 -10.00 -12.16
C GLU A 122 -0.06 -10.86 -13.19
N CYS A 123 0.79 -11.78 -12.73
CA CYS A 123 1.44 -12.74 -13.62
C CYS A 123 0.40 -13.73 -14.17
N GLN A 124 0.24 -13.77 -15.48
CA GLN A 124 -0.59 -14.78 -16.14
C GLN A 124 0.13 -16.13 -16.07
N THR A 125 -0.54 -17.12 -15.49
CA THR A 125 -0.11 -18.53 -15.47
C THR A 125 -0.80 -19.32 -16.56
#